data_AF-A0A1Z5JE53-F1
#
_entry.id   AF-A0A1Z5JE53-F1
#
_cell.length_a   1.000
_cell.length_b   1.000
_cell.length_c   1.000
_cell.angle_alpha   90.00
_cell.angle_beta   90.00
_cell.angle_gamma   90.00
#
_symmetry.space_group_name_H-M   'P 1'
#
loop_
_entity.id
_entity.type
_entity.pdbx_description
1 polymer ?
#
loop_
_entity_poly.entity_id
_entity_poly.type
_entity_poly.pdbx_seq_one_letter_code
_entity_poly.pdbx_strand_id
1 'polypeptide(L)'
;MFFRPAATHRCCAMEQLDQILARSIATFKELSLKVTYHDSPLRACCYTMEQVEFTVSLWEHRNNPEELMVEIQRTSGDSEIFCRYVRSIFAALFDATSPERDGVALAPCFSSHHTNNLMRLFEHQAEEATQDVLAIVANSLSSHMFSEKLMALETLATLVNPTMTLPSSAKEVAKAVLLGEGSSMILDGNRIGHDFLQKQIMCLVISRRWLNEIKDNSTCLVDKAQYLALEILANGVQLLENAQEMNRLTGASNGILLIQSLGERIKNAATEPHEACLAARVLCCIDRLQPTVVRTRLGIQEVRVAETIGRNSHAALEVESQKLRFALEVA
;
A
#
# COMPACT_ATOMS: atom_id res chain seq x y z
N MET A 1 24.20 -3.88 -14.03
CA MET A 1 23.31 -4.95 -14.49
C MET A 1 22.24 -4.30 -15.36
N PHE A 2 22.26 -4.49 -16.68
CA PHE A 2 21.29 -3.83 -17.58
C PHE A 2 19.96 -4.61 -17.53
N PHE A 3 18.94 -4.01 -16.94
CA PHE A 3 17.57 -4.54 -17.01
C PHE A 3 17.11 -4.47 -18.47
N ARG A 4 16.92 -5.62 -19.13
CA ARG A 4 16.16 -5.63 -20.39
C ARG A 4 14.71 -5.29 -20.05
N PRO A 5 14.10 -4.28 -20.71
CA PRO A 5 12.67 -4.02 -20.57
C PRO A 5 11.91 -5.32 -20.87
N ALA A 6 10.93 -5.66 -20.03
CA ALA A 6 10.03 -6.76 -20.35
C ALA A 6 9.32 -6.42 -21.67
N ALA A 7 9.16 -7.40 -22.56
CA ALA A 7 8.29 -7.23 -23.71
C ALA A 7 6.90 -6.84 -23.17
N THR A 8 6.33 -5.74 -23.67
CA THR A 8 5.03 -5.22 -23.23
C THR A 8 3.86 -5.83 -24.00
N HIS A 9 4.14 -6.71 -24.96
CA HIS A 9 3.11 -7.43 -25.70
C HIS A 9 3.54 -8.87 -25.96
N ARG A 10 2.56 -9.76 -26.12
CA ARG A 10 2.73 -11.14 -26.57
C ARG A 10 1.55 -11.54 -27.45
N CYS A 11 1.81 -12.35 -28.47
CA CYS A 11 0.78 -12.91 -29.34
C CYS A 11 0.46 -14.35 -28.96
N CYS A 12 -0.77 -14.77 -29.22
CA CYS A 12 -1.26 -16.13 -29.03
C CYS A 12 -2.37 -16.44 -30.03
N ALA A 13 -2.82 -17.70 -30.10
CA ALA A 13 -3.89 -18.07 -31.01
C ALA A 13 -5.23 -17.49 -30.55
N MET A 14 -6.06 -16.99 -31.48
CA MET A 14 -7.37 -16.40 -31.20
C MET A 14 -8.32 -17.40 -30.51
N GLU A 15 -8.17 -18.70 -30.78
CA GLU A 15 -8.89 -19.79 -30.10
C GLU A 15 -8.67 -19.80 -28.57
N GLN A 16 -7.58 -19.18 -28.08
CA GLN A 16 -7.26 -19.12 -26.66
C GLN A 16 -7.91 -17.92 -25.95
N LEU A 17 -8.70 -17.10 -26.64
CA LEU A 17 -9.29 -15.87 -26.08
C LEU A 17 -10.02 -16.12 -24.75
N ASP A 18 -10.93 -17.08 -24.69
CA ASP A 18 -11.70 -17.39 -23.48
C ASP A 18 -10.79 -17.84 -22.32
N GLN A 19 -9.75 -18.62 -22.63
CA GLN A 19 -8.77 -19.06 -21.65
C GLN A 19 -7.93 -17.89 -21.12
N ILE A 20 -7.48 -16.99 -22.01
CA ILE A 20 -6.72 -15.80 -21.65
C ILE A 20 -7.56 -14.85 -20.79
N LEU A 21 -8.83 -14.65 -21.11
CA LEU A 21 -9.74 -13.83 -20.30
C LEU A 21 -9.95 -14.42 -18.91
N ALA A 22 -10.23 -15.73 -18.82
CA ALA A 22 -10.38 -16.41 -17.54
C ALA A 22 -9.11 -16.34 -16.68
N ARG A 23 -7.93 -16.58 -17.28
CA ARG A 23 -6.64 -16.45 -16.60
C ARG A 23 -6.35 -15.02 -16.18
N SER A 24 -6.71 -14.03 -16.99
CA SER A 24 -6.53 -12.61 -16.67
C SER A 24 -7.31 -12.23 -15.41
N ILE A 25 -8.61 -12.55 -15.36
CA ILE A 25 -9.46 -12.26 -14.20
C ILE A 25 -8.91 -12.92 -12.93
N ALA A 26 -8.54 -14.20 -13.01
CA ALA A 26 -7.96 -14.92 -11.88
C ALA A 26 -6.63 -14.29 -11.41
N THR A 27 -5.78 -13.90 -12.36
CA THR A 27 -4.48 -13.27 -12.08
C THR A 27 -4.66 -11.89 -11.46
N PHE A 28 -5.59 -11.07 -11.96
CA PHE A 28 -5.86 -9.75 -11.40
C PHE A 28 -6.35 -9.83 -9.96
N LYS A 29 -7.17 -10.83 -9.64
CA LYS A 29 -7.58 -11.15 -8.26
C LYS A 29 -6.39 -11.56 -7.40
N GLU A 30 -5.56 -12.49 -7.87
CA GLU A 30 -4.37 -12.99 -7.17
C GLU A 30 -3.39 -11.84 -6.85
N LEU A 31 -3.22 -10.92 -7.80
CA LEU A 31 -2.42 -9.71 -7.70
C LEU A 31 -3.12 -8.56 -6.96
N SER A 32 -4.37 -8.75 -6.52
CA SER A 32 -5.18 -7.74 -5.82
C SER A 32 -5.28 -6.40 -6.56
N LEU A 33 -5.41 -6.45 -7.88
CA LEU A 33 -5.56 -5.26 -8.71
C LEU A 33 -6.97 -4.69 -8.59
N LYS A 34 -7.08 -3.37 -8.45
CA LYS A 34 -8.35 -2.67 -8.70
C LYS A 34 -8.50 -2.54 -10.22
N VAL A 35 -9.52 -3.19 -10.78
CA VAL A 35 -9.71 -3.30 -12.24
C VAL A 35 -11.01 -2.65 -12.69
N THR A 36 -10.92 -1.84 -13.75
CA THR A 36 -12.08 -1.36 -14.52
C THR A 36 -12.05 -1.99 -15.90
N TYR A 37 -13.11 -2.70 -16.27
CA TYR A 37 -13.21 -3.37 -17.56
C TYR A 37 -13.94 -2.50 -18.59
N HIS A 38 -13.49 -2.58 -19.84
CA HIS A 38 -14.05 -1.91 -20.99
C HIS A 38 -14.23 -2.93 -22.12
N ASP A 39 -15.41 -2.90 -22.75
CA ASP A 39 -15.76 -3.88 -23.80
C ASP A 39 -15.32 -3.43 -25.20
N SER A 40 -15.02 -2.15 -25.41
CA SER A 40 -14.63 -1.61 -26.72
C SER A 40 -13.69 -0.39 -26.60
N PRO A 41 -12.38 -0.53 -26.90
CA PRO A 41 -11.67 -1.78 -27.14
C PRO A 41 -11.68 -2.68 -25.88
N LEU A 42 -11.48 -3.99 -26.07
CA LEU A 42 -11.40 -4.94 -24.97
C LEU A 42 -10.17 -4.64 -24.11
N ARG A 43 -10.41 -4.01 -22.95
CA ARG A 43 -9.35 -3.43 -22.11
C ARG A 43 -9.69 -3.53 -20.64
N ALA A 44 -8.68 -3.79 -19.82
CA ALA A 44 -8.73 -3.65 -18.37
C ALA A 44 -7.78 -2.52 -17.92
N CYS A 45 -8.32 -1.50 -17.25
CA CYS A 45 -7.53 -0.50 -16.54
C CYS A 45 -7.24 -1.01 -15.13
N CYS A 46 -5.95 -1.22 -14.83
CA CYS A 46 -5.49 -1.85 -13.60
C CYS A 46 -4.76 -0.84 -12.72
N TYR A 47 -5.01 -0.93 -11.42
CA TYR A 47 -4.32 -0.17 -10.40
C TYR A 47 -3.81 -1.09 -9.30
N THR A 48 -2.54 -0.92 -8.91
CA THR A 48 -1.87 -1.75 -7.90
C THR A 48 -1.91 -1.11 -6.52
N MET A 49 -1.64 -1.90 -5.47
CA MET A 49 -1.44 -1.36 -4.12
C MET A 49 -0.22 -0.42 -4.06
N GLU A 50 0.82 -0.68 -4.84
CA GLU A 50 2.00 0.18 -4.93
C GLU A 50 1.81 1.39 -5.87
N GLN A 51 0.56 1.79 -6.13
CA GLN A 51 0.21 3.02 -6.84
C GLN A 51 0.71 3.05 -8.30
N VAL A 52 0.76 1.90 -8.96
CA VAL A 52 1.08 1.78 -10.39
C VAL A 52 -0.20 1.61 -11.18
N GLU A 53 -0.38 2.42 -12.22
CA GLU A 53 -1.48 2.30 -13.16
C GLU A 53 -0.98 1.75 -14.50
N PHE A 54 -1.70 0.79 -15.03
CA PHE A 54 -1.44 0.27 -16.36
C PHE A 54 -2.72 -0.25 -17.00
N THR A 55 -2.67 -0.46 -18.31
CA THR A 55 -3.76 -1.06 -19.08
C THR A 55 -3.34 -2.41 -19.61
N VAL A 56 -4.26 -3.37 -19.64
CA VAL A 56 -4.15 -4.63 -20.37
C VAL A 56 -5.16 -4.58 -21.50
N SER A 57 -4.70 -4.51 -22.73
CA SER A 57 -5.54 -4.43 -23.93
C SER A 57 -5.40 -5.69 -24.76
N LEU A 58 -6.51 -6.16 -25.31
CA LEU A 58 -6.56 -7.28 -26.24
C LEU A 58 -6.86 -6.74 -27.63
N TRP A 59 -6.08 -7.17 -28.61
CA TRP A 59 -6.18 -6.71 -29.99
C TRP A 59 -6.16 -7.90 -30.94
N GLU A 60 -6.96 -7.84 -32.00
CA GLU A 60 -6.78 -8.72 -33.16
C GLU A 60 -5.54 -8.28 -33.93
N HIS A 61 -4.68 -9.23 -34.31
CA HIS A 61 -3.46 -8.92 -35.03
C HIS A 61 -3.78 -8.52 -36.48
N ARG A 62 -3.37 -7.31 -36.88
CA ARG A 62 -3.76 -6.69 -38.18
C ARG A 62 -3.46 -7.54 -39.41
N ASN A 63 -2.38 -8.32 -39.35
CA ASN A 63 -1.91 -9.11 -40.49
C ASN A 63 -2.25 -10.60 -40.36
N ASN A 64 -2.75 -11.04 -39.19
CA ASN A 64 -3.10 -12.43 -38.95
C ASN A 64 -4.36 -12.49 -38.07
N PRO A 65 -5.56 -12.67 -38.64
CA PRO A 65 -6.80 -12.69 -37.88
C PRO A 65 -6.91 -13.90 -36.92
N GLU A 66 -6.05 -14.91 -37.09
CA GLU A 66 -5.97 -16.06 -36.18
C GLU A 66 -5.08 -15.78 -34.95
N GLU A 67 -4.47 -14.58 -34.87
CA GLU A 67 -3.65 -14.17 -33.74
C GLU A 67 -4.30 -13.08 -32.89
N LEU A 68 -4.28 -13.31 -31.58
CA LEU A 68 -4.64 -12.39 -30.53
C LEU A 68 -3.37 -11.80 -29.91
N MET A 69 -3.28 -10.47 -29.89
CA MET A 69 -2.20 -9.74 -29.21
C MET A 69 -2.70 -9.24 -27.85
N VAL A 70 -1.99 -9.62 -26.79
CA VAL A 70 -2.16 -9.07 -25.44
C VAL A 70 -1.08 -8.02 -25.22
N GLU A 71 -1.47 -6.78 -24.96
CA GLU A 71 -0.59 -5.65 -24.72
C GLU A 71 -0.80 -5.10 -23.30
N ILE A 72 0.29 -4.87 -22.57
CA ILE A 72 0.29 -4.26 -21.24
C ILE A 72 1.08 -2.95 -21.29
N GLN A 73 0.42 -1.82 -21.06
CA GLN A 73 1.02 -0.50 -21.14
C GLN A 73 0.92 0.24 -19.80
N ARG A 74 2.07 0.69 -19.27
CA ARG A 74 2.12 1.55 -18.09
C ARG A 74 1.53 2.93 -18.41
N THR A 75 0.64 3.38 -17.55
CA THR A 75 0.04 4.72 -17.60
C THR A 75 0.74 5.65 -16.61
N SER A 76 0.97 5.20 -15.37
CA SER A 76 1.64 5.97 -14.33
C SER A 76 2.32 5.06 -13.27
N GLY A 77 3.10 5.64 -12.36
CA GLY A 77 3.77 4.92 -11.26
C GLY A 77 5.18 4.39 -11.60
N ASP A 78 5.80 3.67 -10.67
CA ASP A 78 7.18 3.20 -10.80
C ASP A 78 7.38 2.13 -11.90
N SER A 79 8.46 2.27 -12.68
CA SER A 79 8.73 1.38 -13.82
C SER A 79 9.21 -0.02 -13.43
N GLU A 80 9.93 -0.15 -12.32
CA GLU A 80 10.44 -1.44 -11.84
C GLU A 80 9.29 -2.27 -11.27
N ILE A 81 8.45 -1.63 -10.45
CA ILE A 81 7.21 -2.22 -9.93
C ILE A 81 6.30 -2.63 -11.09
N PHE A 82 6.07 -1.76 -12.07
CA PHE A 82 5.32 -2.10 -13.28
C PHE A 82 5.87 -3.34 -13.98
N CYS A 83 7.19 -3.40 -14.21
CA CYS A 83 7.82 -4.56 -14.86
C CYS A 83 7.60 -5.86 -14.08
N ARG A 84 7.55 -5.80 -12.74
CA ARG A 84 7.23 -6.96 -11.88
C ARG A 84 5.82 -7.47 -12.16
N TYR A 85 4.83 -6.57 -12.18
CA TYR A 85 3.44 -6.91 -12.50
C TYR A 85 3.29 -7.48 -13.91
N VAL A 86 3.92 -6.86 -14.92
CA VAL A 86 3.89 -7.34 -16.32
C VAL A 86 4.43 -8.78 -16.43
N ARG A 87 5.55 -9.08 -15.77
CA ARG A 87 6.14 -10.42 -15.79
C ARG A 87 5.21 -11.44 -15.15
N SER A 88 4.62 -11.13 -14.00
CA SER A 88 3.69 -12.03 -13.32
C SER A 88 2.43 -12.28 -14.16
N ILE A 89 1.87 -11.23 -14.77
CA ILE A 89 0.71 -11.36 -15.65
C ILE A 89 1.06 -12.25 -16.84
N PHE A 90 2.15 -11.97 -17.57
CA PHE A 90 2.51 -12.78 -18.73
C PHE A 90 2.85 -14.23 -18.39
N ALA A 91 3.51 -14.48 -17.26
CA ALA A 91 3.76 -15.84 -16.79
C ALA A 91 2.43 -16.58 -16.54
N ALA A 92 1.47 -15.94 -15.87
CA ALA A 92 0.18 -16.55 -15.58
C ALA A 92 -0.69 -16.77 -16.83
N LEU A 93 -0.61 -15.87 -17.81
CA LEU A 93 -1.38 -15.98 -19.05
C LEU A 93 -0.83 -17.05 -19.99
N PHE A 94 0.50 -17.15 -20.14
CA PHE A 94 1.14 -17.93 -21.21
C PHE A 94 1.91 -19.17 -20.72
N ASP A 95 2.48 -19.16 -19.52
CA ASP A 95 3.48 -20.16 -19.09
C ASP A 95 2.86 -21.23 -18.16
N ALA A 96 1.74 -21.81 -18.57
CA ALA A 96 0.85 -22.68 -17.76
C ALA A 96 1.45 -24.03 -17.27
N THR A 97 2.76 -24.25 -17.36
CA THR A 97 3.44 -25.54 -17.10
C THR A 97 4.57 -25.50 -16.07
N SER A 98 4.71 -24.50 -15.21
CA SER A 98 5.60 -24.62 -14.04
C SER A 98 4.81 -25.07 -12.79
N PRO A 99 4.90 -26.35 -12.37
CA PRO A 99 4.35 -26.82 -11.10
C PRO A 99 5.12 -26.29 -9.88
N GLU A 100 6.22 -25.57 -10.07
CA GLU A 100 6.91 -24.81 -9.03
C GLU A 100 6.36 -23.38 -8.98
N ARG A 101 5.08 -23.23 -8.63
CA ARG A 101 4.66 -21.98 -7.95
C ARG A 101 5.20 -22.05 -6.52
N ASP A 102 6.52 -21.92 -6.41
CA ASP A 102 7.25 -21.82 -5.16
C ASP A 102 6.80 -20.54 -4.46
N GLY A 103 5.67 -20.60 -3.75
CA GLY A 103 5.28 -19.61 -2.74
C GLY A 103 5.35 -18.13 -3.16
N VAL A 104 5.30 -17.78 -4.45
CA VAL A 104 5.12 -16.39 -4.90
C VAL A 104 3.64 -16.05 -4.76
N ALA A 105 3.11 -16.26 -3.55
CA ALA A 105 2.16 -15.34 -3.01
C ALA A 105 2.82 -13.97 -3.16
N LEU A 106 2.35 -13.18 -4.12
CA LEU A 106 2.58 -11.74 -4.15
C LEU A 106 1.76 -11.10 -3.01
N ALA A 107 1.90 -11.63 -1.79
CA ALA A 107 2.06 -10.75 -0.66
C ALA A 107 3.19 -9.78 -1.05
N PRO A 108 3.09 -8.48 -0.71
CA PRO A 108 4.20 -7.56 -0.85
C PRO A 108 5.43 -8.29 -0.31
N CYS A 109 6.45 -8.51 -1.14
CA CYS A 109 7.45 -9.55 -0.91
C CYS A 109 8.07 -9.47 0.51
N PHE A 110 7.50 -10.19 1.47
CA PHE A 110 8.02 -10.36 2.83
C PHE A 110 8.90 -11.60 2.85
N SER A 111 10.01 -11.60 2.11
CA SER A 111 11.09 -12.58 2.31
C SER A 111 12.22 -11.90 3.06
N SER A 112 12.07 -11.84 4.38
CA SER A 112 12.96 -11.18 5.34
C SER A 112 14.28 -11.93 5.60
N HIS A 113 14.55 -13.05 4.91
CA HIS A 113 15.60 -13.97 5.36
C HIS A 113 16.99 -13.74 4.75
N HIS A 114 17.11 -13.02 3.62
CA HIS A 114 18.42 -12.78 2.97
C HIS A 114 19.00 -11.36 3.18
N THR A 115 18.20 -10.38 3.58
CA THR A 115 18.65 -9.00 3.77
C THR A 115 19.21 -8.72 5.18
N ASN A 116 18.78 -9.49 6.19
CA ASN A 116 19.16 -9.26 7.59
C ASN A 116 20.69 -9.33 7.84
N ASN A 117 21.44 -10.09 7.05
CA ASN A 117 22.88 -10.24 7.23
C ASN A 117 23.71 -9.09 6.63
N LEU A 118 23.21 -8.44 5.56
CA LEU A 118 23.89 -7.28 4.96
C LEU A 118 23.58 -5.98 5.72
N MET A 119 22.38 -5.88 6.29
CA MET A 119 21.91 -4.68 6.98
C MET A 119 22.64 -4.41 8.31
N ARG A 120 23.11 -5.46 9.00
CA ARG A 120 23.89 -5.35 10.25
C ARG A 120 25.21 -4.60 10.13
N LEU A 121 25.78 -4.49 8.92
CA LEU A 121 27.06 -3.79 8.70
C LEU A 121 26.91 -2.25 8.71
N PHE A 122 25.69 -1.72 8.66
CA PHE A 122 25.42 -0.28 8.53
C PHE A 122 24.78 0.35 9.78
N GLU A 123 24.65 -0.40 10.87
CA GLU A 123 23.88 0.02 12.06
C GLU A 123 24.44 1.28 12.77
N HIS A 124 25.74 1.58 12.66
CA HIS A 124 26.38 2.67 13.42
C HIS A 124 26.39 4.04 12.73
N GLN A 125 25.98 4.16 11.46
CA GLN A 125 25.83 5.45 10.75
C GLN A 125 24.37 5.87 10.54
N ALA A 126 23.43 5.09 11.06
CA ALA A 126 22.02 5.18 10.66
C ALA A 126 21.21 6.23 11.43
N GLU A 127 21.57 6.55 12.68
CA GLU A 127 20.73 7.38 13.57
C GLU A 127 20.77 8.87 13.18
N GLU A 128 21.96 9.47 13.02
CA GLU A 128 22.11 10.87 12.56
C GLU A 128 21.51 11.07 11.16
N ALA A 129 21.74 10.13 10.24
CA ALA A 129 21.18 10.18 8.90
C ALA A 129 19.64 10.11 8.90
N THR A 130 19.04 9.37 9.84
CA THR A 130 17.58 9.26 9.97
C THR A 130 16.97 10.60 10.40
N GLN A 131 17.59 11.29 11.35
CA GLN A 131 17.14 12.60 11.82
C GLN A 131 17.23 13.67 10.72
N ASP A 132 18.31 13.70 9.96
CA ASP A 132 18.47 14.63 8.84
C ASP A 132 17.41 14.41 7.75
N VAL A 133 17.13 13.16 7.40
CA VAL A 133 16.09 12.84 6.42
C VAL A 133 14.70 13.22 6.93
N LEU A 134 14.41 12.96 8.21
CA LEU A 134 13.15 13.38 8.84
C LEU A 134 12.98 14.91 8.84
N ALA A 135 14.06 15.67 8.99
CA ALA A 135 14.06 17.13 8.88
C ALA A 135 13.73 17.59 7.45
N ILE A 136 14.34 16.98 6.44
CA ILE A 136 14.02 17.25 5.04
C ILE A 136 12.54 16.95 4.75
N VAL A 137 12.04 15.80 5.20
CA VAL A 137 10.62 15.41 5.07
C VAL A 137 9.70 16.44 5.73
N ALA A 138 9.99 16.85 6.96
CA ALA A 138 9.17 17.83 7.68
C ALA A 138 9.10 19.17 6.93
N ASN A 139 10.22 19.60 6.35
CA ASN A 139 10.27 20.79 5.51
C ASN A 139 9.44 20.62 4.23
N SER A 140 9.61 19.51 3.50
CA SER A 140 8.86 19.24 2.29
C SER A 140 7.34 19.11 2.53
N LEU A 141 6.91 18.57 3.66
CA LEU A 141 5.49 18.54 4.06
C LEU A 141 4.94 19.92 4.41
N SER A 142 5.81 20.85 4.82
CA SER A 142 5.45 22.24 5.12
C SER A 142 5.40 23.13 3.87
N SER A 143 5.91 22.64 2.74
CA SER A 143 5.92 23.36 1.47
C SER A 143 4.52 23.76 0.99
N HIS A 144 4.43 24.79 0.14
CA HIS A 144 3.18 25.10 -0.58
C HIS A 144 3.00 24.23 -1.84
N MET A 145 4.06 23.54 -2.27
CA MET A 145 4.05 22.72 -3.48
C MET A 145 3.54 21.32 -3.17
N PHE A 146 2.39 20.96 -3.75
CA PHE A 146 1.80 19.63 -3.55
C PHE A 146 2.77 18.49 -3.92
N SER A 147 3.52 18.63 -5.01
CA SER A 147 4.48 17.62 -5.45
C SER A 147 5.57 17.34 -4.41
N GLU A 148 6.03 18.36 -3.68
CA GLU A 148 7.03 18.20 -2.63
C GLU A 148 6.45 17.47 -1.42
N LYS A 149 5.21 17.79 -1.03
CA LYS A 149 4.50 17.07 0.03
C LYS A 149 4.31 15.60 -0.32
N LEU A 150 3.94 15.33 -1.57
CA LEU A 150 3.73 13.97 -2.05
C LEU A 150 5.05 13.18 -2.03
N MET A 151 6.16 13.76 -2.50
CA MET A 151 7.47 13.11 -2.41
C MET A 151 7.89 12.87 -0.95
N ALA A 152 7.56 13.79 -0.04
CA ALA A 152 7.82 13.61 1.39
C ALA A 152 7.03 12.40 1.97
N LEU A 153 5.77 12.21 1.55
CA LEU A 153 4.98 11.04 1.93
C LEU A 153 5.53 9.74 1.32
N GLU A 154 5.94 9.74 0.06
CA GLU A 154 6.58 8.57 -0.59
C GLU A 154 7.89 8.20 0.12
N THR A 155 8.66 9.20 0.53
CA THR A 155 9.89 9.01 1.32
C THR A 155 9.55 8.40 2.68
N LEU A 156 8.56 8.94 3.40
CA LEU A 156 8.14 8.37 4.68
C LEU A 156 7.63 6.94 4.55
N ALA A 157 6.83 6.63 3.52
CA ALA A 157 6.32 5.30 3.26
C ALA A 157 7.45 4.28 3.06
N THR A 158 8.54 4.71 2.42
CA THR A 158 9.76 3.90 2.27
C THR A 158 10.49 3.72 3.59
N LEU A 159 10.67 4.81 4.35
CA LEU A 159 11.42 4.80 5.62
C LEU A 159 10.75 3.94 6.70
N VAL A 160 9.41 3.95 6.78
CA VAL A 160 8.66 3.10 7.72
C VAL A 160 8.47 1.66 7.21
N ASN A 161 8.91 1.33 5.99
CA ASN A 161 8.79 -0.02 5.46
C ASN A 161 9.98 -0.91 5.91
N PRO A 162 9.75 -1.93 6.75
CA PRO A 162 10.82 -2.78 7.27
C PRO A 162 11.49 -3.68 6.22
N THR A 163 10.92 -3.81 5.02
CA THR A 163 11.57 -4.56 3.92
C THR A 163 12.54 -3.70 3.11
N MET A 164 12.42 -2.38 3.20
CA MET A 164 13.21 -1.41 2.42
C MET A 164 14.19 -0.63 3.30
N THR A 165 13.90 -0.52 4.60
CA THR A 165 14.68 0.27 5.55
C THR A 165 15.17 -0.62 6.71
N LEU A 166 16.33 -0.26 7.29
CA LEU A 166 16.89 -0.95 8.45
C LEU A 166 15.86 -1.02 9.58
N PRO A 167 15.63 -2.18 10.22
CA PRO A 167 14.57 -2.31 11.22
C PRO A 167 14.66 -1.29 12.37
N SER A 168 15.87 -0.93 12.81
CA SER A 168 16.08 0.10 13.83
C SER A 168 15.65 1.48 13.34
N SER A 169 16.11 1.92 12.16
CA SER A 169 15.72 3.19 11.55
C SER A 169 14.23 3.24 11.23
N ALA A 170 13.66 2.17 10.66
CA ALA A 170 12.24 2.10 10.36
C ALA A 170 11.39 2.25 11.62
N LYS A 171 11.81 1.63 12.71
CA LYS A 171 11.17 1.76 14.03
C LYS A 171 11.30 3.18 14.58
N GLU A 172 12.47 3.80 14.49
CA GLU A 172 12.69 5.18 14.92
C GLU A 172 11.79 6.16 14.16
N VAL A 173 11.75 6.03 12.82
CA VAL A 173 10.86 6.81 11.95
C VAL A 173 9.39 6.54 12.31
N ALA A 174 9.00 5.29 12.55
CA ALA A 174 7.63 4.97 12.95
C ALA A 174 7.24 5.65 14.26
N LYS A 175 8.14 5.69 15.27
CA LYS A 175 7.88 6.42 16.52
C LYS A 175 7.81 7.93 16.32
N ALA A 176 8.70 8.49 15.50
CA ALA A 176 8.68 9.91 15.13
C ALA A 176 7.34 10.30 14.47
N VAL A 177 6.92 9.52 13.48
CA VAL A 177 5.75 9.84 12.66
C VAL A 177 4.43 9.48 13.35
N LEU A 178 4.36 8.39 14.12
CA LEU A 178 3.10 7.95 14.73
C LEU A 178 2.87 8.46 16.15
N LEU A 179 3.96 8.66 16.91
CA LEU A 179 3.89 9.05 18.32
C LEU A 179 4.39 10.47 18.58
N GLY A 180 4.95 11.14 17.56
CA GLY A 180 5.61 12.43 17.71
C GLY A 180 6.87 12.36 18.58
N GLU A 181 7.49 11.18 18.71
CA GLU A 181 8.65 10.96 19.58
C GLU A 181 9.97 11.32 18.88
N GLY A 182 10.80 12.10 19.55
CA GLY A 182 12.16 12.40 19.11
C GLY A 182 12.59 13.82 19.48
N SER A 183 13.86 14.12 19.21
CA SER A 183 14.42 15.45 19.42
C SER A 183 13.75 16.47 18.49
N SER A 184 13.52 17.69 18.98
CA SER A 184 13.07 18.76 18.10
C SER A 184 14.11 18.98 17.02
N MET A 185 13.67 18.93 15.75
CA MET A 185 14.52 19.28 14.63
C MET A 185 14.62 20.80 14.54
N ILE A 186 15.78 21.32 14.13
CA ILE A 186 16.00 22.75 13.91
C ILE A 186 16.07 22.98 12.40
N LEU A 187 15.15 23.76 11.86
CA LEU A 187 15.08 24.12 10.44
C LEU A 187 14.90 25.63 10.33
N ASP A 188 15.82 26.32 9.64
CA ASP A 188 15.80 27.78 9.43
C ASP A 188 15.57 28.61 10.72
N GLY A 189 16.09 28.11 11.85
CA GLY A 189 15.92 28.74 13.17
C GLY A 189 14.59 28.43 13.88
N ASN A 190 13.64 27.76 13.22
CA ASN A 190 12.39 27.29 13.80
C ASN A 190 12.50 25.83 14.25
N ARG A 191 11.99 25.55 15.45
CA ARG A 191 11.90 24.19 15.98
C ARG A 191 10.66 23.50 15.41
N ILE A 192 10.86 22.54 14.50
CA ILE A 192 9.79 21.67 14.02
C ILE A 192 9.86 20.38 14.82
N GLY A 193 8.86 20.17 15.68
CA GLY A 193 8.74 18.92 16.44
C GLY A 193 8.21 17.78 15.58
N HIS A 194 8.55 16.54 15.94
CA HIS A 194 7.99 15.33 15.31
C HIS A 194 6.45 15.27 15.43
N ASP A 195 5.88 15.98 16.39
CA ASP A 195 4.43 16.25 16.51
C ASP A 195 3.81 16.85 15.24
N PHE A 196 4.56 17.63 14.45
CA PHE A 196 4.09 18.12 13.15
C PHE A 196 3.87 16.96 12.17
N LEU A 197 4.83 16.03 12.06
CA LEU A 197 4.72 14.85 11.18
C LEU A 197 3.51 14.02 11.60
N GLN A 198 3.36 13.76 12.90
CA GLN A 198 2.22 13.03 13.43
C GLN A 198 0.89 13.70 13.08
N LYS A 199 0.77 15.01 13.31
CA LYS A 199 -0.46 15.75 13.00
C LYS A 199 -0.79 15.71 11.51
N GLN A 200 0.21 15.83 10.63
CA GLN A 200 0.00 15.73 9.18
C GLN A 200 -0.55 14.36 8.78
N ILE A 201 0.10 13.27 9.21
CA ILE A 201 -0.33 11.91 8.89
C ILE A 201 -1.70 11.61 9.48
N MET A 202 -1.93 11.94 10.76
CA MET A 202 -3.24 11.72 11.40
C MET A 202 -4.34 12.53 10.72
N CYS A 203 -4.08 13.77 10.30
CA CYS A 203 -5.06 14.59 9.59
C CYS A 203 -5.43 13.98 8.22
N LEU A 204 -4.45 13.46 7.48
CA LEU A 204 -4.70 12.76 6.21
C LEU A 204 -5.50 11.48 6.41
N VAL A 205 -5.17 10.67 7.43
CA VAL A 205 -5.88 9.40 7.69
C VAL A 205 -7.30 9.64 8.20
N ILE A 206 -7.48 10.53 9.17
CA ILE A 206 -8.77 10.78 9.85
C ILE A 206 -9.67 11.68 9.01
N SER A 207 -9.16 12.84 8.61
CA SER A 207 -9.97 13.91 8.00
C SER A 207 -9.91 13.91 6.47
N ARG A 208 -9.10 13.03 5.85
CA ARG A 208 -8.92 12.95 4.40
C ARG A 208 -8.45 14.30 3.80
N ARG A 209 -7.69 15.09 4.56
CA ARG A 209 -7.25 16.45 4.21
C ARG A 209 -5.85 16.76 4.74
N TRP A 210 -5.13 17.63 4.04
CA TRP A 210 -3.91 18.25 4.55
C TRP A 210 -4.18 19.16 5.74
N LEU A 211 -3.25 19.19 6.68
CA LEU A 211 -3.30 20.15 7.78
C LEU A 211 -3.09 21.56 7.21
N ASN A 212 -3.95 22.50 7.60
CA ASN A 212 -3.93 23.93 7.24
C ASN A 212 -4.26 24.28 5.77
N GLU A 213 -4.81 23.35 4.97
CA GLU A 213 -5.29 23.68 3.62
C GLU A 213 -6.80 23.89 3.56
N ILE A 214 -7.19 25.06 3.06
CA ILE A 214 -8.59 25.45 2.88
C ILE A 214 -9.01 25.07 1.45
N LYS A 215 -9.31 23.77 1.27
CA LYS A 215 -9.86 23.17 0.04
C LYS A 215 -9.01 23.37 -1.22
N ASP A 216 -8.18 22.38 -1.53
CA ASP A 216 -7.61 22.25 -2.85
C ASP A 216 -8.57 21.47 -3.78
N ASN A 217 -8.75 21.93 -5.02
CA ASN A 217 -9.70 21.36 -5.99
C ASN A 217 -9.19 20.08 -6.69
N SER A 218 -7.99 19.61 -6.35
CA SER A 218 -7.32 18.47 -6.97
C SER A 218 -7.62 17.15 -6.25
N THR A 219 -8.85 16.63 -6.39
CA THR A 219 -9.31 15.41 -5.71
C THR A 219 -8.36 14.20 -5.88
N CYS A 220 -7.87 13.94 -7.10
CA CYS A 220 -7.00 12.80 -7.41
C CYS A 220 -5.66 12.80 -6.65
N LEU A 221 -5.06 13.98 -6.47
CA LEU A 221 -3.77 14.11 -5.78
C LEU A 221 -3.94 13.87 -4.28
N VAL A 222 -5.04 14.37 -3.72
CA VAL A 222 -5.42 14.14 -2.32
C VAL A 222 -5.65 12.65 -2.04
N ASP A 223 -6.24 11.90 -2.98
CA ASP A 223 -6.45 10.46 -2.83
C ASP A 223 -5.12 9.69 -2.69
N LYS A 224 -4.11 10.03 -3.52
CA LYS A 224 -2.77 9.42 -3.41
C LYS A 224 -2.08 9.77 -2.08
N ALA A 225 -2.20 11.01 -1.62
CA ALA A 225 -1.65 11.42 -0.32
C ALA A 225 -2.31 10.67 0.85
N GLN A 226 -3.63 10.46 0.79
CA GLN A 226 -4.36 9.67 1.78
C GLN A 226 -3.90 8.21 1.79
N TYR A 227 -3.73 7.62 0.60
CA TYR A 227 -3.24 6.26 0.48
C TYR A 227 -1.86 6.10 1.13
N LEU A 228 -0.92 6.98 0.79
CA LEU A 228 0.43 6.97 1.37
C LEU A 228 0.40 7.17 2.89
N ALA A 229 -0.44 8.08 3.41
CA ALA A 229 -0.59 8.25 4.85
C ALA A 229 -1.11 7.00 5.55
N LEU A 230 -2.05 6.29 4.92
CA LEU A 230 -2.57 5.02 5.43
C LEU A 230 -1.53 3.90 5.33
N GLU A 231 -0.71 3.88 4.27
CA GLU A 231 0.41 2.95 4.13
C GLU A 231 1.49 3.18 5.19
N ILE A 232 1.87 4.44 5.43
CA ILE A 232 2.77 4.87 6.50
C ILE A 232 2.25 4.38 7.86
N LEU A 233 0.96 4.59 8.13
CA LEU A 233 0.32 4.11 9.35
C LEU A 233 0.36 2.58 9.44
N ALA A 234 0.00 1.88 8.36
CA ALA A 234 -0.08 0.43 8.34
C ALA A 234 1.28 -0.23 8.51
N ASN A 235 2.34 0.34 7.94
CA ASN A 235 3.71 -0.15 8.14
C ASN A 235 4.24 0.25 9.52
N GLY A 236 4.01 1.50 9.96
CA GLY A 236 4.53 2.01 11.23
C GLY A 236 3.89 1.35 12.46
N VAL A 237 2.58 1.06 12.45
CA VAL A 237 1.86 0.43 13.58
C VAL A 237 2.39 -1.00 13.82
N GLN A 238 2.85 -1.69 12.78
CA GLN A 238 3.49 -3.02 12.92
C GLN A 238 4.82 -2.97 13.67
N LEU A 239 5.49 -1.81 13.65
CA LEU A 239 6.78 -1.57 14.29
C LEU A 239 6.65 -1.09 15.75
N LEU A 240 5.44 -0.82 16.22
CA LEU A 240 5.17 -0.54 17.63
C LEU A 240 5.13 -1.85 18.41
N GLU A 241 5.94 -1.95 19.47
CA GLU A 241 6.23 -3.25 20.11
C GLU A 241 5.40 -3.49 21.36
N ASN A 242 4.90 -2.43 22.00
CA ASN A 242 4.28 -2.54 23.32
C ASN A 242 2.94 -1.80 23.41
N ALA A 243 2.13 -2.21 24.39
CA ALA A 243 0.82 -1.64 24.63
C ALA A 243 0.89 -0.15 25.05
N GLN A 244 2.01 0.31 25.61
CA GLN A 244 2.18 1.72 26.00
C GLN A 244 2.30 2.63 24.77
N GLU A 245 3.11 2.25 23.78
CA GLU A 245 3.21 2.93 22.49
C GLU A 245 1.87 2.94 21.78
N MET A 246 1.17 1.80 21.77
CA MET A 246 -0.17 1.72 21.21
C MET A 246 -1.17 2.62 21.96
N ASN A 247 -1.07 2.70 23.30
CA ASN A 247 -1.91 3.57 24.14
C ASN A 247 -1.68 5.05 23.81
N ARG A 248 -0.47 5.44 23.44
CA ARG A 248 -0.19 6.81 23.00
C ARG A 248 -0.84 7.12 21.65
N LEU A 249 -0.87 6.14 20.73
CA LEU A 249 -1.52 6.27 19.44
C LEU A 249 -3.06 6.33 19.56
N THR A 250 -3.64 5.48 20.41
CA THR A 250 -5.10 5.27 20.46
C THR A 250 -5.82 5.90 21.65
N GLY A 251 -5.08 6.29 22.70
CA GLY A 251 -5.64 6.73 23.98
C GLY A 251 -6.17 8.17 24.01
N ALA A 252 -5.84 8.97 22.99
CA ALA A 252 -6.37 10.33 22.83
C ALA A 252 -7.69 10.37 22.04
N SER A 253 -8.37 11.52 22.02
CA SER A 253 -9.55 11.76 21.17
C SER A 253 -9.30 11.41 19.69
N ASN A 254 -8.08 11.68 19.19
CA ASN A 254 -7.66 11.32 17.84
C ASN A 254 -7.64 9.81 17.59
N GLY A 255 -7.36 9.00 18.61
CA GLY A 255 -7.37 7.54 18.50
C GLY A 255 -8.77 6.98 18.26
N ILE A 256 -9.80 7.64 18.83
CA ILE A 256 -11.20 7.30 18.57
C ILE A 256 -11.56 7.55 17.11
N LEU A 257 -11.26 8.74 16.64
CA LEU A 257 -11.52 9.16 15.26
C LEU A 257 -10.71 8.32 14.26
N LEU A 258 -9.50 7.89 14.63
CA LEU A 258 -8.69 6.98 13.84
C LEU A 258 -9.40 5.65 13.61
N ILE A 259 -9.84 4.98 14.67
CA ILE A 259 -10.51 3.67 14.55
C ILE A 259 -11.82 3.79 13.78
N GLN A 260 -12.56 4.88 13.97
CA GLN A 260 -13.78 5.16 13.21
C GLN A 260 -13.48 5.35 11.72
N SER A 261 -12.49 6.18 11.36
CA SER A 261 -12.07 6.37 9.98
C SER A 261 -11.59 5.07 9.32
N LEU A 262 -10.82 4.25 10.04
CA LEU A 262 -10.38 2.94 9.56
C LEU A 262 -11.58 1.99 9.35
N GLY A 263 -12.55 1.99 10.26
CA GLY A 263 -13.79 1.22 10.12
C GLY A 263 -14.64 1.65 8.93
N GLU A 264 -14.69 2.95 8.61
CA GLU A 264 -15.32 3.46 7.39
C GLU A 264 -14.62 2.96 6.12
N ARG A 265 -13.28 2.90 6.11
CA ARG A 265 -12.52 2.33 4.97
C ARG A 265 -12.83 0.84 4.77
N ILE A 266 -13.01 0.06 5.84
CA ILE A 266 -13.48 -1.34 5.75
C ILE A 266 -14.87 -1.42 5.10
N LYS A 267 -15.80 -0.54 5.49
CA LYS A 267 -17.15 -0.48 4.89
C LYS A 267 -17.11 -0.17 3.39
N ASN A 268 -16.12 0.59 2.95
CA ASN A 268 -15.92 0.97 1.55
C ASN A 268 -15.11 -0.06 0.74
N ALA A 269 -14.90 -1.28 1.23
CA ALA A 269 -14.12 -2.32 0.55
C ALA A 269 -14.53 -2.59 -0.92
N ALA A 270 -15.79 -2.36 -1.29
CA ALA A 270 -16.26 -2.56 -2.66
C ALA A 270 -15.69 -1.52 -3.64
N THR A 271 -15.46 -0.29 -3.18
CA THR A 271 -15.02 0.86 -4.01
C THR A 271 -13.54 1.22 -3.79
N GLU A 272 -13.06 1.01 -2.57
CA GLU A 272 -11.70 1.34 -2.08
C GLU A 272 -11.00 0.09 -1.49
N PRO A 273 -10.85 -1.01 -2.25
CA PRO A 273 -10.36 -2.30 -1.74
C PRO A 273 -8.92 -2.24 -1.16
N HIS A 274 -8.04 -1.42 -1.74
CA HIS A 274 -6.68 -1.26 -1.24
C HIS A 274 -6.64 -0.50 0.09
N GLU A 275 -7.47 0.53 0.24
CA GLU A 275 -7.58 1.25 1.52
C GLU A 275 -8.20 0.37 2.60
N ALA A 276 -9.23 -0.41 2.26
CA ALA A 276 -9.81 -1.39 3.17
C ALA A 276 -8.76 -2.43 3.60
N CYS A 277 -7.92 -2.89 2.68
CA CYS A 277 -6.83 -3.82 2.99
C CYS A 277 -5.83 -3.23 3.99
N LEU A 278 -5.36 -1.99 3.75
CA LEU A 278 -4.45 -1.31 4.68
C LEU A 278 -5.13 -1.03 6.03
N ALA A 279 -6.39 -0.62 6.03
CA ALA A 279 -7.15 -0.37 7.24
C ALA A 279 -7.33 -1.65 8.07
N ALA A 280 -7.61 -2.79 7.42
CA ALA A 280 -7.75 -4.08 8.09
C ALA A 280 -6.43 -4.46 8.78
N ARG A 281 -5.31 -4.25 8.10
CA ARG A 281 -3.96 -4.49 8.63
C ARG A 281 -3.67 -3.62 9.86
N VAL A 282 -3.97 -2.32 9.80
CA VAL A 282 -3.82 -1.40 10.95
C VAL A 282 -4.66 -1.87 12.14
N LEU A 283 -5.95 -2.12 11.90
CA LEU A 283 -6.89 -2.53 12.95
C LEU A 283 -6.49 -3.86 13.59
N CYS A 284 -5.97 -4.80 12.81
CA CYS A 284 -5.47 -6.07 13.32
C CYS A 284 -4.27 -5.87 14.25
N CYS A 285 -3.35 -4.96 13.92
CA CYS A 285 -2.21 -4.64 14.78
C CYS A 285 -2.63 -3.92 16.07
N ILE A 286 -3.60 -3.02 15.99
CA ILE A 286 -4.17 -2.35 17.17
C ILE A 286 -4.88 -3.38 18.05
N ASP A 287 -5.75 -4.23 17.50
CA ASP A 287 -6.49 -5.24 18.27
C ASP A 287 -5.54 -6.19 19.02
N ARG A 288 -4.45 -6.61 18.37
CA ARG A 288 -3.42 -7.46 19.00
C ARG A 288 -2.85 -6.88 20.30
N LEU A 289 -2.66 -5.57 20.36
CA LEU A 289 -2.06 -4.89 21.53
C LEU A 289 -3.12 -4.25 22.45
N GLN A 290 -4.32 -3.99 21.93
CA GLN A 290 -5.44 -3.35 22.62
C GLN A 290 -6.81 -3.85 22.12
N PRO A 291 -7.20 -5.08 22.49
CA PRO A 291 -8.39 -5.71 21.89
C PRO A 291 -9.68 -4.95 22.18
N THR A 292 -9.81 -4.36 23.38
CA THR A 292 -11.01 -3.65 23.82
C THR A 292 -11.32 -2.41 22.97
N VAL A 293 -10.28 -1.74 22.46
CA VAL A 293 -10.39 -0.46 21.76
C VAL A 293 -10.98 -0.64 20.35
N VAL A 294 -10.60 -1.72 19.67
CA VAL A 294 -11.12 -2.04 18.32
C VAL A 294 -12.51 -2.69 18.42
N ARG A 295 -12.66 -3.69 19.28
CA ARG A 295 -13.89 -4.51 19.38
C ARG A 295 -15.12 -3.72 19.81
N THR A 296 -14.95 -2.66 20.60
CA THR A 296 -16.07 -1.81 21.01
C THR A 296 -16.58 -0.88 19.90
N ARG A 297 -15.85 -0.77 18.78
CA ARG A 297 -16.09 0.26 17.76
C ARG A 297 -16.22 -0.27 16.34
N LEU A 298 -15.66 -1.45 16.07
CA LEU A 298 -15.73 -2.08 14.78
C LEU A 298 -16.74 -3.22 14.81
N GLY A 299 -17.76 -3.13 13.96
CA GLY A 299 -18.68 -4.23 13.74
C GLY A 299 -18.02 -5.37 12.97
N ILE A 300 -18.22 -6.60 13.43
CA ILE A 300 -17.68 -7.80 12.79
C ILE A 300 -18.30 -8.04 11.40
N GLN A 301 -19.53 -7.55 11.19
CA GLN A 301 -20.25 -7.79 9.94
C GLN A 301 -19.60 -7.06 8.77
N GLU A 302 -19.11 -5.85 9.00
CA GLU A 302 -18.35 -5.06 8.02
C GLU A 302 -17.09 -5.80 7.57
N VAL A 303 -16.37 -6.42 8.52
CA VAL A 303 -15.16 -7.20 8.22
C VAL A 303 -15.49 -8.45 7.40
N ARG A 304 -16.61 -9.13 7.69
CA ARG A 304 -17.09 -10.29 6.90
C ARG A 304 -17.47 -9.91 5.47
N VAL A 305 -18.07 -8.73 5.28
CA VAL A 305 -18.38 -8.19 3.96
C VAL A 305 -17.09 -7.90 3.19
N ALA A 306 -16.11 -7.25 3.82
CA ALA A 306 -14.80 -6.98 3.21
C ALA A 306 -14.06 -8.27 2.84
N GLU A 307 -14.08 -9.29 3.70
CA GLU A 307 -13.51 -10.62 3.41
C GLU A 307 -14.19 -11.27 2.19
N THR A 308 -15.52 -11.19 2.09
CA THR A 308 -16.27 -11.74 0.96
C THR A 308 -15.93 -11.01 -0.35
N ILE A 309 -15.76 -9.69 -0.30
CA ILE A 309 -15.30 -8.90 -1.44
C ILE A 309 -13.88 -9.34 -1.83
N GLY A 310 -12.96 -9.44 -0.87
CA GLY A 310 -11.60 -9.93 -1.09
C GLY A 310 -11.58 -11.31 -1.75
N ARG A 311 -12.37 -12.26 -1.23
CA ARG A 311 -12.51 -13.61 -1.79
C ARG A 311 -12.98 -13.60 -3.23
N ASN A 312 -13.75 -12.61 -3.64
CA ASN A 312 -14.27 -12.54 -5.00
C ASN A 312 -13.33 -11.80 -5.95
N SER A 313 -12.59 -10.79 -5.47
CA SER A 313 -11.87 -9.86 -6.37
C SER A 313 -10.47 -9.40 -5.92
N HIS A 314 -10.07 -9.55 -4.65
CA HIS A 314 -8.78 -9.04 -4.15
C HIS A 314 -8.18 -9.95 -3.06
N ALA A 315 -7.19 -10.78 -3.42
CA ALA A 315 -6.60 -11.76 -2.51
C ALA A 315 -5.99 -11.16 -1.23
N ALA A 316 -5.33 -10.00 -1.32
CA ALA A 316 -4.73 -9.32 -0.16
C ALA A 316 -5.79 -8.85 0.83
N LEU A 317 -6.91 -8.31 0.33
CA LEU A 317 -8.04 -7.90 1.17
C LEU A 317 -8.68 -9.11 1.87
N GLU A 318 -8.79 -10.26 1.18
CA GLU A 318 -9.27 -11.50 1.80
C GLU A 318 -8.40 -11.87 3.00
N VAL A 319 -7.08 -11.93 2.79
CA VAL A 319 -6.11 -12.32 3.82
C VAL A 319 -6.16 -11.37 5.02
N GLU A 320 -6.10 -10.06 4.80
CA GLU A 320 -6.07 -9.08 5.90
C GLU A 320 -7.41 -9.00 6.63
N SER A 321 -8.53 -9.09 5.91
CA SER A 321 -9.87 -9.12 6.53
C SER A 321 -10.10 -10.40 7.34
N GLN A 322 -9.60 -11.54 6.85
CA GLN A 322 -9.68 -12.81 7.57
C GLN A 322 -8.86 -12.77 8.88
N LYS A 323 -7.64 -12.22 8.84
CA LYS A 323 -6.81 -12.01 10.05
C LYS A 323 -7.55 -11.16 11.08
N LEU A 324 -8.10 -10.02 10.63
CA LEU A 324 -8.86 -9.12 11.50
C LEU A 324 -10.12 -9.80 12.06
N ARG A 325 -10.88 -10.52 11.22
CA ARG A 325 -12.07 -11.26 11.69
C ARG A 325 -11.71 -12.25 12.78
N PHE A 326 -10.66 -13.04 12.58
CA PHE A 326 -10.20 -14.01 13.57
C PHE A 326 -9.79 -13.31 14.89
N ALA A 327 -9.08 -12.18 14.81
CA ALA A 327 -8.70 -11.39 15.99
C ALA A 327 -9.92 -10.87 16.77
N LEU A 328 -11.02 -10.55 16.08
CA LEU A 328 -12.28 -10.10 16.70
C LEU A 328 -13.14 -11.26 17.25
N GLU A 329 -13.03 -12.47 16.70
CA GLU A 329 -13.84 -13.64 17.09
C GLU A 329 -13.24 -14.45 18.26
N VAL A 330 -11.91 -14.49 18.41
CA VAL A 330 -11.22 -15.35 19.39
C VAL A 330 -11.11 -14.69 20.76
N ALA A 331 -12.24 -14.37 21.39
CA ALA A 331 -12.27 -13.79 22.74
C ALA A 331 -13.37 -14.36 23.63
#